data_AF-A0A0R2QEX0-F1
#
_entry.id   AF-A0A0R2QEX0-F1
#
_cell.length_a   1.000
_cell.length_b   1.000
_cell.length_c   1.000
_cell.angle_alpha   90.00
_cell.angle_beta   90.00
_cell.angle_gamma   90.00
#
_symmetry.space_group_name_H-M   'P 1'
#
loop_
_entity.id
_entity.type
_entity.pdbx_description
1 polymer ?
#
loop_
_entity_poly.entity_id
_entity_poly.type
_entity_poly.pdbx_seq_one_letter_code
_entity_poly.pdbx_strand_id
1 'polypeptide(L)'
;MANFIPAGDGTHTGWKSFVQKVGGNLAGMVIPNIGAFIAWGLLTALFIPTGWLPNEQLSSMVGPMIINLLPILIGYTGGRLVHGQRGAVIGAVATVGVIVGTSIPMFLGAMLIGPLAAWVLKKIDAVLDPVTPTGFEMLIGNFSLGITGMLMAILGFLGIGPTVNAFSDVLGGGVKVLVDTGFLPLASILIEPAKILFLNNAINFGVLAPIGAVEAEATGKSIMFMLESNPGPGLGLLVAFWLAGPKILRGSAPGAIVIHFLGGIHEIYFPYVLLKPIVVLAAIAGGATGVATFAATGVGLVATPSPGSIFAYMAMTPPGNHFGVLLGIALSAAVSFVVAFFILKATRAGDDAADLDASKAKSKAMKTGDAA
;
A
#
# COMPACT_ATOMS: atom_id res chain seq x y z
N MET A 1 -16.58 11.53 -8.31
CA MET A 1 -15.19 11.22 -7.90
C MET A 1 -14.79 9.75 -8.13
N ALA A 2 -15.58 8.92 -8.84
CA ALA A 2 -15.25 7.51 -9.10
C ALA A 2 -14.63 7.21 -10.49
N ASN A 3 -14.62 8.19 -11.41
CA ASN A 3 -14.11 8.03 -12.78
C ASN A 3 -12.91 8.96 -13.03
N PHE A 4 -11.86 8.86 -12.22
CA PHE A 4 -10.72 9.79 -12.29
C PHE A 4 -9.35 9.12 -12.31
N ILE A 5 -9.30 7.83 -12.63
CA ILE A 5 -8.03 7.18 -12.98
C ILE A 5 -8.06 7.01 -14.49
N PRO A 6 -7.23 7.74 -15.25
CA PRO A 6 -7.13 7.52 -16.67
C PRO A 6 -6.68 6.07 -16.85
N ALA A 7 -7.56 5.23 -17.41
CA ALA A 7 -7.13 3.99 -18.01
C ALA A 7 -6.12 4.40 -19.08
N GLY A 8 -4.86 3.99 -18.92
CA GLY A 8 -3.78 4.37 -19.83
C GLY A 8 -4.25 4.21 -21.27
N ASP A 9 -4.23 5.31 -22.02
CA ASP A 9 -4.63 5.33 -23.41
C ASP A 9 -3.79 4.29 -24.16
N GLY A 10 -4.46 3.46 -24.97
CA GLY A 10 -3.90 2.25 -25.55
C GLY A 10 -2.81 2.48 -26.61
N THR A 11 -2.11 3.61 -26.58
CA THR A 11 -1.26 4.14 -27.66
C THR A 11 0.24 3.89 -27.44
N HIS A 12 0.67 3.39 -26.28
CA HIS A 12 2.08 3.09 -26.01
C HIS A 12 2.32 1.59 -25.82
N THR A 13 2.98 0.95 -26.79
CA THR A 13 3.53 -0.41 -26.68
C THR A 13 4.93 -0.36 -26.08
N GLY A 14 5.12 -0.81 -24.84
CA GLY A 14 6.44 -0.90 -24.19
C GLY A 14 6.39 -1.25 -22.71
N TRP A 15 7.53 -1.66 -22.13
CA TRP A 15 7.67 -2.01 -20.70
C TRP A 15 7.12 -0.92 -19.75
N LYS A 16 7.34 0.36 -20.11
CA LYS A 16 6.82 1.52 -19.36
C LYS A 16 5.30 1.53 -19.27
N SER A 17 4.59 1.21 -20.36
CA SER A 17 3.13 1.21 -20.37
C SER A 17 2.55 0.01 -19.62
N PHE A 18 3.26 -1.13 -19.61
CA PHE A 18 2.89 -2.29 -18.78
C PHE A 18 2.98 -1.95 -17.29
N VAL A 19 4.11 -1.39 -16.83
CA VAL A 19 4.29 -0.97 -15.42
C VAL A 19 3.27 0.09 -15.02
N GLN A 20 2.97 1.04 -15.90
CA GLN A 20 1.93 2.05 -15.67
C GLN A 20 0.52 1.44 -15.61
N LYS A 21 0.20 0.46 -16.46
CA LYS A 21 -1.09 -0.24 -16.43
C LYS A 21 -1.25 -1.07 -15.16
N VAL A 22 -0.23 -1.83 -14.78
CA VAL A 22 -0.26 -2.60 -13.53
C VAL A 22 -0.38 -1.68 -12.32
N GLY A 23 0.47 -0.64 -12.23
CA GLY A 23 0.41 0.34 -11.14
C GLY A 23 -0.92 1.08 -11.08
N GLY A 24 -1.43 1.54 -12.23
CA GLY A 24 -2.73 2.20 -12.34
C GLY A 24 -3.90 1.30 -11.94
N ASN A 25 -3.85 0.01 -12.29
CA ASN A 25 -4.87 -0.96 -11.87
C ASN A 25 -4.83 -1.18 -10.36
N LEU A 26 -3.65 -1.39 -9.76
CA LEU A 26 -3.50 -1.55 -8.31
C LEU A 26 -3.92 -0.29 -7.56
N ALA A 27 -3.48 0.88 -8.02
CA ALA A 27 -3.90 2.17 -7.49
C ALA A 27 -5.42 2.36 -7.57
N GLY A 28 -6.05 1.90 -8.66
CA GLY A 28 -7.51 1.93 -8.83
C GLY A 28 -8.30 1.08 -7.86
N MET A 29 -7.66 0.11 -7.19
CA MET A 29 -8.28 -0.67 -6.12
C MET A 29 -8.18 0.04 -4.75
N VAL A 30 -7.15 0.85 -4.54
CA VAL A 30 -6.86 1.46 -3.23
C VAL A 30 -7.34 2.91 -3.13
N ILE A 31 -7.12 3.72 -4.17
CA ILE A 31 -7.41 5.16 -4.15
C ILE A 31 -8.87 5.48 -3.82
N PRO A 32 -9.88 4.80 -4.41
CA PRO A 32 -11.28 5.03 -4.06
C PRO A 32 -11.58 4.79 -2.56
N ASN A 33 -10.71 4.04 -1.88
CA ASN A 33 -10.85 3.65 -0.49
C ASN A 33 -9.93 4.45 0.46
N ILE A 34 -9.17 5.45 -0.02
CA ILE A 34 -8.24 6.24 0.81
C ILE A 34 -8.92 6.84 2.05
N GLY A 35 -10.19 7.24 1.95
CA GLY A 35 -10.94 7.74 3.11
C GLY A 35 -11.01 6.74 4.26
N ALA A 36 -11.14 5.44 3.96
CA ALA A 36 -11.13 4.39 4.97
C ALA A 36 -9.74 4.20 5.59
N PHE A 37 -8.67 4.30 4.79
CA PHE A 37 -7.29 4.28 5.28
C PHE A 37 -6.99 5.48 6.20
N ILE A 38 -7.46 6.68 5.84
CA ILE A 38 -7.33 7.88 6.67
C ILE A 38 -8.09 7.72 7.98
N ALA A 39 -9.35 7.24 7.94
CA ALA A 39 -10.14 7.02 9.15
C ALA A 39 -9.49 6.00 10.08
N TRP A 40 -9.02 4.87 9.54
CA TRP A 40 -8.27 3.87 10.29
C TRP A 40 -6.96 4.44 10.86
N GLY A 41 -6.20 5.17 10.06
CA GLY A 41 -4.94 5.78 10.48
C GLY A 41 -5.11 6.80 11.60
N LEU A 42 -6.17 7.62 11.56
CA LEU A 42 -6.52 8.54 12.65
C LEU A 42 -6.94 7.81 13.92
N LEU A 43 -7.80 6.78 13.81
CA LEU A 43 -8.18 5.96 14.96
C LEU A 43 -6.96 5.32 15.60
N THR A 44 -6.04 4.81 14.78
CA THR A 44 -4.80 4.18 15.23
C THR A 44 -3.90 5.19 15.92
N ALA A 45 -3.66 6.36 15.31
CA ALA A 45 -2.82 7.40 15.88
C ALA A 45 -3.36 7.97 17.20
N LEU A 46 -4.69 8.03 17.36
CA LEU A 46 -5.33 8.60 18.53
C LEU A 46 -5.51 7.57 19.65
N PHE A 47 -6.13 6.43 19.40
CA PHE A 47 -6.78 5.67 20.48
C PHE A 47 -6.07 4.40 20.92
N ILE A 48 -5.07 3.90 20.18
CA ILE A 48 -4.32 2.72 20.63
C ILE A 48 -3.57 3.01 21.95
N PRO A 49 -3.08 1.99 22.68
CA PRO A 49 -2.36 2.20 23.94
C PRO A 49 -1.17 3.17 23.83
N THR A 50 -0.52 3.20 22.66
CA THR A 50 0.61 4.08 22.31
C THR A 50 0.19 5.33 21.51
N GLY A 51 -1.12 5.56 21.34
CA GLY A 51 -1.69 6.70 20.62
C GLY A 51 -1.72 7.97 21.47
N TRP A 52 -2.16 9.08 20.89
CA TRP A 52 -2.14 10.39 21.57
C TRP A 52 -3.22 10.56 22.63
N LEU A 53 -4.34 9.84 22.49
CA LEU A 53 -5.49 9.83 23.39
C LEU A 53 -5.92 8.37 23.64
N PRO A 54 -5.10 7.55 24.32
CA PRO A 54 -5.36 6.12 24.47
C PRO A 54 -6.75 5.84 25.05
N ASN A 55 -7.49 4.94 24.39
CA ASN A 55 -8.81 4.51 24.82
C ASN A 55 -9.07 3.07 24.35
N GLU A 56 -9.16 2.12 25.27
CA GLU A 56 -9.28 0.70 24.97
C GLU A 56 -10.54 0.37 24.14
N GLN A 57 -11.68 0.98 24.47
CA GLN A 57 -12.94 0.74 23.76
C GLN A 57 -12.86 1.26 22.32
N LEU A 58 -12.32 2.45 22.09
CA LEU A 58 -12.18 3.01 20.74
C LEU A 58 -11.07 2.31 19.95
N SER A 59 -9.98 1.92 20.61
CA SER A 59 -8.88 1.13 20.01
C SER A 59 -9.37 -0.21 19.45
N SER A 60 -10.39 -0.82 20.05
CA SER A 60 -10.94 -2.10 19.58
C SER A 60 -11.41 -2.10 18.12
N MET A 61 -11.67 -0.93 17.53
CA MET A 61 -12.02 -0.78 16.11
C MET A 61 -10.82 -0.93 15.16
N VAL A 62 -9.60 -0.65 15.63
CA VAL A 62 -8.39 -0.58 14.79
C VAL A 62 -8.09 -1.92 14.11
N GLY A 63 -8.13 -3.01 14.89
CA GLY A 63 -7.83 -4.37 14.40
C GLY A 63 -8.80 -4.84 13.30
N PRO A 64 -10.13 -4.84 13.55
CA PRO A 64 -11.12 -5.21 12.53
C PRO A 64 -11.05 -4.34 11.27
N MET A 65 -10.68 -3.06 11.39
CA MET A 65 -10.52 -2.20 10.21
C MET A 65 -9.34 -2.62 9.33
N ILE A 66 -8.16 -2.85 9.92
CA ILE A 66 -6.95 -3.18 9.14
C ILE A 66 -6.95 -4.61 8.62
N ILE A 67 -7.47 -5.56 9.39
CA ILE A 67 -7.49 -6.98 9.00
C ILE A 67 -8.66 -7.28 8.05
N ASN A 68 -9.84 -6.70 8.31
CA ASN A 68 -11.05 -7.03 7.55
C ASN A 68 -11.45 -5.92 6.57
N LEU A 69 -11.81 -4.75 7.09
CA LEU A 69 -12.47 -3.71 6.29
C LEU A 69 -11.61 -3.27 5.09
N LEU A 70 -10.36 -2.89 5.33
CA LEU A 70 -9.52 -2.31 4.27
C LEU A 70 -9.18 -3.32 3.17
N PRO A 71 -8.76 -4.57 3.47
CA PRO A 71 -8.57 -5.58 2.42
C PRO A 71 -9.88 -5.91 1.70
N ILE A 72 -11.01 -6.06 2.41
CA ILE A 72 -12.32 -6.33 1.77
C ILE A 72 -12.70 -5.20 0.80
N LEU A 73 -12.50 -3.94 1.17
CA LEU A 73 -12.76 -2.80 0.28
C LEU A 73 -11.89 -2.83 -0.98
N ILE A 74 -10.62 -3.23 -0.85
CA ILE A 74 -9.72 -3.40 -2.00
C ILE A 74 -10.20 -4.54 -2.90
N GLY A 75 -10.54 -5.70 -2.33
CA GLY A 75 -11.08 -6.83 -3.09
C GLY A 75 -12.42 -6.51 -3.76
N TYR A 76 -13.28 -5.77 -3.06
CA TYR A 76 -14.55 -5.26 -3.57
C TYR A 76 -14.32 -4.33 -4.76
N THR A 77 -13.44 -3.33 -4.63
CA THR A 77 -13.14 -2.40 -5.72
C THR A 77 -12.46 -3.11 -6.88
N GLY A 78 -11.50 -4.01 -6.62
CA GLY A 78 -10.84 -4.81 -7.65
C GLY A 78 -11.80 -5.71 -8.42
N GLY A 79 -12.70 -6.38 -7.72
CA GLY A 79 -13.76 -7.17 -8.35
C GLY A 79 -14.73 -6.30 -9.15
N ARG A 80 -15.07 -5.11 -8.64
CA ARG A 80 -15.94 -4.15 -9.33
C ARG A 80 -15.38 -3.69 -10.67
N LEU A 81 -14.07 -3.47 -10.75
CA LEU A 81 -13.39 -3.08 -11.99
C LEU A 81 -13.51 -4.14 -13.09
N VAL A 82 -13.65 -5.42 -12.72
CA VAL A 82 -13.71 -6.53 -13.68
C VAL A 82 -15.15 -6.85 -14.12
N HIS A 83 -16.10 -6.88 -13.17
CA HIS A 83 -17.46 -7.37 -13.42
C HIS A 83 -18.55 -6.59 -12.67
N GLY A 84 -18.37 -5.26 -12.54
CA GLY A 84 -19.38 -4.36 -11.99
C GLY A 84 -19.81 -4.74 -10.57
N GLN A 85 -21.10 -4.55 -10.23
CA GLN A 85 -21.56 -4.77 -8.86
C GLN A 85 -21.46 -6.25 -8.42
N ARG A 86 -21.72 -7.19 -9.32
CA ARG A 86 -21.58 -8.64 -9.05
C ARG A 86 -20.13 -9.00 -8.76
N GLY A 87 -19.21 -8.47 -9.58
CA GLY A 87 -17.77 -8.58 -9.35
C GLY A 87 -17.33 -8.03 -7.99
N ALA A 88 -17.92 -6.92 -7.55
CA ALA A 88 -17.62 -6.32 -6.27
C ALA A 88 -17.98 -7.24 -5.09
N VAL A 89 -19.18 -7.82 -5.13
CA VAL A 89 -19.67 -8.72 -4.07
C VAL A 89 -18.82 -10.00 -4.01
N ILE A 90 -18.58 -10.66 -5.15
CA ILE A 90 -17.75 -11.89 -5.14
C ILE A 90 -16.30 -11.60 -4.75
N GLY A 91 -15.75 -10.45 -5.14
CA GLY A 91 -14.41 -10.03 -4.75
C GLY A 91 -14.28 -9.83 -3.24
N ALA A 92 -15.29 -9.23 -2.60
CA ALA A 92 -15.37 -9.12 -1.14
C ALA A 92 -15.41 -10.50 -0.47
N VAL A 93 -16.28 -11.40 -0.93
CA VAL A 93 -16.41 -12.77 -0.38
C VAL A 93 -15.10 -13.55 -0.50
N ALA A 94 -14.47 -13.54 -1.68
CA ALA A 94 -13.21 -14.25 -1.89
C ALA A 94 -12.07 -13.69 -1.03
N THR A 95 -12.08 -12.37 -0.78
CA THR A 95 -11.08 -11.71 0.08
C THR A 95 -11.15 -12.18 1.53
N VAL A 96 -12.35 -12.47 2.06
CA VAL A 96 -12.50 -13.05 3.41
C VAL A 96 -11.72 -14.36 3.53
N GLY A 97 -11.74 -15.22 2.51
CA GLY A 97 -10.98 -16.46 2.50
C GLY A 97 -9.48 -16.25 2.68
N VAL A 98 -8.92 -15.25 1.99
CA VAL A 98 -7.49 -14.90 2.11
C VAL A 98 -7.17 -14.28 3.46
N ILE A 99 -8.05 -13.43 4.01
CA ILE A 99 -7.88 -12.83 5.35
C ILE A 99 -7.81 -13.92 6.42
N VAL A 100 -8.74 -14.87 6.42
CA VAL A 100 -8.80 -15.91 7.47
C VAL A 100 -7.59 -16.85 7.43
N GLY A 101 -6.88 -16.94 6.30
CA GLY A 101 -5.70 -17.79 6.16
C GLY A 101 -4.41 -17.23 6.78
N THR A 102 -4.41 -16.01 7.34
CA THR A 102 -3.23 -15.42 8.00
C THR A 102 -3.61 -14.37 9.05
N SER A 103 -2.70 -14.07 9.96
CA SER A 103 -2.85 -12.99 10.96
C SER A 103 -2.40 -11.61 10.44
N ILE A 104 -1.85 -11.55 9.22
CA ILE A 104 -1.32 -10.32 8.62
C ILE A 104 -2.39 -9.67 7.72
N PRO A 105 -2.53 -8.32 7.70
CA PRO A 105 -3.42 -7.62 6.77
C PRO A 105 -3.16 -8.00 5.29
N MET A 106 -4.16 -8.60 4.62
CA MET A 106 -4.00 -9.22 3.30
C MET A 106 -4.33 -8.29 2.12
N PHE A 107 -3.65 -7.15 2.05
CA PHE A 107 -3.85 -6.17 0.98
C PHE A 107 -3.50 -6.70 -0.41
N LEU A 108 -2.29 -7.24 -0.60
CA LEU A 108 -1.89 -7.79 -1.90
C LEU A 108 -2.74 -9.01 -2.28
N GLY A 109 -3.07 -9.84 -1.30
CA GLY A 109 -3.98 -10.97 -1.49
C GLY A 109 -5.35 -10.52 -2.01
N ALA A 110 -5.93 -9.47 -1.42
CA ALA A 110 -7.18 -8.87 -1.88
C ALA A 110 -7.08 -8.32 -3.31
N MET A 111 -5.97 -7.65 -3.65
CA MET A 111 -5.72 -7.12 -5.01
C MET A 111 -5.63 -8.23 -6.08
N LEU A 112 -5.23 -9.44 -5.69
CA LEU A 112 -5.16 -10.59 -6.60
C LEU A 112 -6.48 -11.36 -6.65
N ILE A 113 -7.01 -11.77 -5.49
CA ILE A 113 -8.17 -12.66 -5.43
C ILE A 113 -9.47 -11.96 -5.83
N GLY A 114 -9.61 -10.67 -5.54
CA GLY A 114 -10.82 -9.91 -5.84
C GLY A 114 -11.12 -9.85 -7.34
N PRO A 115 -10.20 -9.31 -8.18
CA PRO A 115 -10.33 -9.32 -9.63
C PRO A 115 -10.43 -10.73 -10.22
N LEU A 116 -9.67 -11.70 -9.68
CA LEU A 116 -9.69 -13.07 -10.16
C LEU A 116 -11.07 -13.71 -9.96
N ALA A 117 -11.65 -13.59 -8.77
CA ALA A 117 -12.99 -14.10 -8.47
C ALA A 117 -14.05 -13.46 -9.37
N ALA A 118 -13.98 -12.15 -9.58
CA ALA A 118 -14.87 -11.44 -10.49
C ALA A 118 -14.71 -11.88 -11.95
N TRP A 119 -13.48 -12.18 -12.38
CA TRP A 119 -13.21 -12.70 -13.73
C TRP A 119 -13.80 -14.11 -13.91
N VAL A 120 -13.64 -14.99 -12.92
CA VAL A 120 -14.26 -16.32 -12.94
C VAL A 120 -15.78 -16.20 -13.01
N LEU A 121 -16.38 -15.35 -12.17
CA LEU A 121 -17.83 -15.12 -12.20
C LEU A 121 -18.29 -14.58 -13.55
N LYS A 122 -17.55 -13.64 -14.14
CA LYS A 122 -17.85 -13.10 -15.48
C LYS A 122 -17.89 -14.19 -16.56
N LYS A 123 -17.02 -15.21 -16.45
CA LYS A 123 -17.02 -16.35 -17.37
C LYS A 123 -18.20 -17.28 -17.13
N ILE A 124 -18.60 -17.48 -15.88
CA ILE A 124 -19.77 -18.26 -15.51
C ILE A 124 -21.05 -17.57 -16.00
N ASP A 125 -21.21 -16.29 -15.71
CA ASP A 125 -22.37 -15.48 -16.15
C ASP A 125 -22.49 -15.47 -17.69
N ALA A 126 -21.38 -15.38 -18.42
CA ALA A 126 -21.40 -15.45 -19.89
C ALA A 126 -21.98 -16.76 -20.46
N VAL A 127 -21.97 -17.85 -19.68
CA VAL A 127 -22.56 -19.14 -20.05
C VAL A 127 -23.98 -19.28 -19.50
N LEU A 128 -24.26 -18.77 -18.30
CA LEU A 128 -25.55 -18.91 -17.64
C LEU A 128 -26.59 -17.89 -18.12
N ASP A 129 -26.20 -16.65 -18.42
CA ASP A 129 -27.14 -15.59 -18.82
C ASP A 129 -27.97 -15.96 -20.06
N PRO A 130 -27.39 -16.53 -21.15
CA PRO A 130 -28.15 -16.86 -22.35
C PRO A 130 -29.14 -18.02 -22.18
N VAL A 131 -28.92 -18.89 -21.19
CA VAL A 131 -29.74 -20.09 -20.94
C VAL A 131 -30.73 -19.91 -19.79
N THR A 132 -30.67 -18.78 -19.09
CA THR A 132 -31.50 -18.52 -17.93
C THR A 132 -32.95 -18.21 -18.34
N PRO A 133 -33.95 -18.96 -17.86
CA PRO A 133 -35.35 -18.67 -18.14
C PRO A 133 -35.80 -17.33 -17.54
N THR A 134 -36.73 -16.66 -18.20
CA THR A 134 -37.31 -15.40 -17.71
C THR A 134 -37.96 -15.58 -16.34
N GLY A 135 -37.64 -14.68 -15.40
CA GLY A 135 -38.11 -14.73 -14.01
C GLY A 135 -37.17 -15.47 -13.05
N PHE A 136 -36.14 -16.17 -13.57
CA PHE A 136 -35.15 -16.88 -12.75
C PHE A 136 -33.79 -16.17 -12.68
N GLU A 137 -33.61 -15.03 -13.35
CA GLU A 137 -32.34 -14.30 -13.47
C GLU A 137 -31.74 -13.96 -12.11
N MET A 138 -32.58 -13.46 -11.18
CA MET A 138 -32.11 -13.10 -9.84
C MET A 138 -31.73 -14.34 -9.02
N LEU A 139 -32.48 -15.43 -9.14
CA LEU A 139 -32.21 -16.68 -8.42
C LEU A 139 -30.90 -17.30 -8.89
N ILE A 140 -30.79 -17.58 -10.19
CA ILE A 140 -29.61 -18.20 -10.80
C ILE A 140 -28.41 -17.27 -10.65
N GLY A 141 -28.60 -15.97 -10.84
CA GLY A 141 -27.57 -14.96 -10.64
C GLY A 141 -27.02 -14.94 -9.20
N ASN A 142 -27.87 -14.99 -8.17
CA ASN A 142 -27.40 -14.96 -6.78
C ASN A 142 -26.75 -16.30 -6.36
N PHE A 143 -27.31 -17.44 -6.79
CA PHE A 143 -26.75 -18.75 -6.48
C PHE A 143 -25.40 -19.01 -7.17
N SER A 144 -25.26 -18.65 -8.45
CA SER A 144 -23.99 -18.75 -9.17
C SER A 144 -22.89 -17.92 -8.50
N LEU A 145 -23.22 -16.68 -8.11
CA LEU A 145 -22.31 -15.81 -7.35
C LEU A 145 -21.95 -16.44 -6.00
N GLY A 146 -22.93 -16.90 -5.24
CA GLY A 146 -22.73 -17.48 -3.91
C GLY A 146 -21.85 -18.74 -3.93
N ILE A 147 -22.13 -19.68 -4.83
CA ILE A 147 -21.37 -20.92 -4.98
C ILE A 147 -19.94 -20.61 -5.45
N THR A 148 -19.79 -19.76 -6.47
CA THR A 148 -18.46 -19.38 -6.97
C THR A 148 -17.68 -18.62 -5.91
N GLY A 149 -18.32 -17.72 -5.18
CA GLY A 149 -17.71 -16.95 -4.10
C GLY A 149 -17.21 -17.84 -2.96
N MET A 150 -18.01 -18.83 -2.55
CA MET A 150 -17.59 -19.84 -1.57
C MET A 150 -16.35 -20.60 -2.06
N LEU A 151 -16.34 -21.08 -3.30
CA LEU A 151 -15.19 -21.80 -3.86
C LEU A 151 -13.94 -20.91 -3.93
N MET A 152 -14.08 -19.67 -4.37
CA MET A 152 -12.98 -18.71 -4.44
C MET A 152 -12.44 -18.34 -3.05
N ALA A 153 -13.30 -18.26 -2.03
CA ALA A 153 -12.88 -18.04 -0.65
C ALA A 153 -12.09 -19.24 -0.10
N ILE A 154 -12.55 -20.47 -0.34
CA ILE A 154 -11.82 -21.69 0.04
C ILE A 154 -10.46 -21.73 -0.65
N LEU A 155 -10.40 -21.44 -1.95
CA LEU A 155 -9.14 -21.36 -2.69
C LEU A 155 -8.20 -20.29 -2.13
N GLY A 156 -8.74 -19.11 -1.78
CA GLY A 156 -7.97 -18.05 -1.14
C GLY A 156 -7.37 -18.47 0.20
N PHE A 157 -8.16 -19.15 1.03
CA PHE A 157 -7.72 -19.68 2.34
C PHE A 157 -6.60 -20.72 2.20
N LEU A 158 -6.77 -21.69 1.30
CA LEU A 158 -5.79 -22.76 1.11
C LEU A 158 -4.50 -22.26 0.42
N GLY A 159 -4.61 -21.27 -0.46
CA GLY A 159 -3.48 -20.75 -1.23
C GLY A 159 -2.56 -19.79 -0.46
N ILE A 160 -3.06 -19.11 0.58
CA ILE A 160 -2.32 -17.99 1.17
C ILE A 160 -1.15 -18.44 2.06
N GLY A 161 -1.36 -19.45 2.92
CA GLY A 161 -0.35 -19.92 3.86
C GLY A 161 0.98 -20.31 3.18
N PRO A 162 0.98 -21.20 2.18
CA PRO A 162 2.20 -21.59 1.47
C PRO A 162 2.91 -20.41 0.79
N THR A 163 2.12 -19.48 0.23
CA THR A 163 2.65 -18.32 -0.48
C THR A 163 3.37 -17.36 0.46
N VAL A 164 2.78 -17.08 1.63
CA VAL A 164 3.36 -16.20 2.65
C VAL A 164 4.67 -16.78 3.19
N ASN A 165 4.70 -18.09 3.46
CA ASN A 165 5.90 -18.76 3.96
C ASN A 165 7.04 -18.71 2.94
N ALA A 166 6.77 -19.10 1.69
CA ALA A 166 7.79 -19.08 0.64
C ALA A 166 8.37 -17.66 0.42
N PHE A 167 7.52 -16.62 0.48
CA PHE A 167 7.98 -15.25 0.33
C PHE A 167 8.84 -14.78 1.51
N SER A 168 8.46 -15.16 2.73
CA SER A 168 9.20 -14.84 3.95
C SER A 168 10.58 -15.49 3.96
N ASP A 169 10.68 -16.74 3.50
CA ASP A 169 11.96 -17.47 3.41
C ASP A 169 12.93 -16.80 2.42
N VAL A 170 12.44 -16.40 1.23
CA VAL A 170 13.25 -15.73 0.20
C VAL A 170 13.76 -14.38 0.70
N LEU A 171 12.90 -13.57 1.31
CA LEU A 171 13.28 -12.28 1.88
C LEU A 171 14.26 -12.45 3.05
N GLY A 172 14.03 -13.44 3.90
CA GLY A 172 14.93 -13.80 5.01
C GLY A 172 16.35 -14.09 4.52
N GLY A 173 16.46 -14.92 3.48
CA GLY A 173 17.74 -15.21 2.83
C GLY A 173 18.39 -13.97 2.22
N GLY A 174 17.62 -13.14 1.50
CA GLY A 174 18.13 -11.92 0.86
C GLY A 174 18.66 -10.88 1.85
N VAL A 175 17.94 -10.65 2.97
CA VAL A 175 18.39 -9.74 4.03
C VAL A 175 19.67 -10.27 4.68
N LYS A 176 19.75 -11.56 5.01
CA LYS A 176 20.94 -12.17 5.61
C LYS A 176 22.20 -11.93 4.77
N VAL A 177 22.11 -12.13 3.45
CA VAL A 177 23.24 -11.88 2.53
C VAL A 177 23.70 -10.41 2.55
N LEU A 178 22.76 -9.46 2.62
CA LEU A 178 23.10 -8.03 2.64
C LEU A 178 23.75 -7.59 3.94
N VAL A 179 23.38 -8.23 5.06
CA VAL A 179 24.04 -8.05 6.36
C VAL A 179 25.47 -8.59 6.29
N ASP A 180 25.64 -9.82 5.81
CA ASP A 180 26.93 -10.51 5.78
C ASP A 180 27.94 -9.84 4.83
N THR A 181 27.47 -9.12 3.80
CA THR A 181 28.30 -8.47 2.78
C THR A 181 28.56 -6.98 3.02
N GLY A 182 27.95 -6.36 4.03
CA GLY A 182 28.14 -4.94 4.35
C GLY A 182 27.43 -3.95 3.41
N PHE A 183 26.62 -4.42 2.47
CA PHE A 183 25.87 -3.60 1.51
C PHE A 183 24.45 -3.28 1.96
N LEU A 184 24.26 -3.08 3.27
CA LEU A 184 22.94 -2.87 3.89
C LEU A 184 22.07 -1.77 3.22
N PRO A 185 22.63 -0.64 2.74
CA PRO A 185 21.83 0.36 2.01
C PRO A 185 21.12 -0.17 0.75
N LEU A 186 21.65 -1.22 0.11
CA LEU A 186 21.01 -1.84 -1.04
C LEU A 186 19.75 -2.63 -0.66
N ALA A 187 19.56 -2.96 0.61
CA ALA A 187 18.33 -3.59 1.09
C ALA A 187 17.09 -2.75 0.78
N SER A 188 17.22 -1.42 0.69
CA SER A 188 16.12 -0.52 0.31
C SER A 188 15.58 -0.77 -1.10
N ILE A 189 16.36 -1.36 -2.02
CA ILE A 189 15.88 -1.76 -3.36
C ILE A 189 14.81 -2.85 -3.25
N LEU A 190 14.89 -3.70 -2.23
CA LEU A 190 13.93 -4.78 -1.97
C LEU A 190 12.82 -4.32 -1.01
N ILE A 191 13.21 -3.68 0.09
CA ILE A 191 12.31 -3.33 1.19
C ILE A 191 11.29 -2.28 0.77
N GLU A 192 11.70 -1.20 0.10
CA GLU A 192 10.79 -0.09 -0.21
C GLU A 192 9.69 -0.49 -1.20
N PRO A 193 9.98 -1.18 -2.33
CA PRO A 193 8.92 -1.69 -3.19
C PRO A 193 8.00 -2.68 -2.50
N ALA A 194 8.54 -3.61 -1.71
CA ALA A 194 7.74 -4.60 -1.01
C ALA A 194 6.84 -3.96 0.06
N LYS A 195 7.35 -2.97 0.80
CA LYS A 195 6.57 -2.15 1.73
C LYS A 195 5.39 -1.49 1.03
N ILE A 196 5.62 -0.83 -0.11
CA ILE A 196 4.57 -0.18 -0.91
C ILE A 196 3.54 -1.18 -1.47
N LEU A 197 3.95 -2.41 -1.73
CA LEU A 197 3.06 -3.53 -2.07
C LEU A 197 2.38 -4.17 -0.85
N PHE A 198 2.43 -3.50 0.30
CA PHE A 198 1.83 -3.92 1.57
C PHE A 198 2.40 -5.24 2.13
N LEU A 199 3.67 -5.52 1.86
CA LEU A 199 4.41 -6.68 2.39
C LEU A 199 5.28 -6.29 3.60
N ASN A 200 5.05 -5.11 4.16
CA ASN A 200 5.81 -4.56 5.27
C ASN A 200 5.75 -5.41 6.53
N ASN A 201 4.56 -5.92 6.89
CA ASN A 201 4.42 -6.78 8.07
C ASN A 201 5.16 -8.12 7.91
N ALA A 202 5.16 -8.69 6.70
CA ALA A 202 5.91 -9.92 6.41
C ALA A 202 7.43 -9.68 6.50
N ILE A 203 7.92 -8.55 6.00
CA ILE A 203 9.34 -8.17 6.10
C ILE A 203 9.72 -7.89 7.55
N ASN A 204 8.95 -7.04 8.23
CA ASN A 204 9.29 -6.55 9.56
C ASN A 204 9.18 -7.66 10.59
N PHE A 205 8.00 -8.26 10.78
CA PHE A 205 7.78 -9.27 11.80
C PHE A 205 8.24 -10.67 11.39
N GLY A 206 8.25 -11.00 10.10
CA GLY A 206 8.68 -12.31 9.61
C GLY A 206 10.20 -12.46 9.52
N VAL A 207 10.94 -11.37 9.30
CA VAL A 207 12.39 -11.43 9.02
C VAL A 207 13.20 -10.49 9.91
N LEU A 208 12.94 -9.18 9.84
CA LEU A 208 13.82 -8.17 10.45
C LEU A 208 13.77 -8.18 11.98
N ALA A 209 12.59 -8.28 12.56
CA ALA A 209 12.40 -8.22 14.01
C ALA A 209 13.02 -9.43 14.74
N PRO A 210 12.86 -10.70 14.28
CA PRO A 210 13.56 -11.83 14.87
C PRO A 210 15.09 -11.69 14.84
N ILE A 211 15.65 -11.25 13.70
CA ILE A 211 17.11 -11.03 13.57
C ILE A 211 17.56 -9.91 14.52
N GLY A 212 16.82 -8.80 14.54
CA GLY A 212 17.13 -7.65 15.38
C GLY A 212 17.03 -7.95 16.87
N ALA A 213 16.10 -8.82 17.29
CA ALA A 213 15.98 -9.22 18.69
C ALA A 213 17.22 -9.97 19.18
N VAL A 214 17.75 -10.90 18.37
CA VAL A 214 18.99 -11.64 18.67
C VAL A 214 20.20 -10.69 18.73
N GLU A 215 20.29 -9.73 17.80
CA GLU A 215 21.38 -8.74 17.79
C GLU A 215 21.30 -7.76 18.97
N ALA A 216 20.09 -7.33 19.32
CA ALA A 216 19.85 -6.39 20.42
C ALA A 216 20.07 -7.04 21.79
N GLU A 217 19.86 -8.34 21.93
CA GLU A 217 20.23 -9.08 23.15
C GLU A 217 21.75 -9.01 23.41
N ALA A 218 22.57 -9.09 22.35
CA ALA A 218 24.03 -9.05 22.47
C ALA A 218 24.60 -7.62 22.56
N THR A 219 24.03 -6.67 21.81
CA THR A 219 24.62 -5.33 21.62
C THR A 219 23.79 -4.18 22.18
N GLY A 220 22.61 -4.48 22.75
CA GLY A 220 21.67 -3.51 23.32
C GLY A 220 20.83 -2.76 22.28
N LYS A 221 21.06 -2.98 20.98
CA LYS A 221 20.32 -2.34 19.87
C LYS A 221 20.47 -3.14 18.57
N SER A 222 19.65 -2.84 17.57
CA SER A 222 19.82 -3.38 16.22
C SER A 222 19.39 -2.37 15.17
N ILE A 223 20.15 -2.32 14.07
CA ILE A 223 19.78 -1.57 12.87
C ILE A 223 18.62 -2.25 12.12
N MET A 224 18.39 -3.55 12.29
CA MET A 224 17.33 -4.30 11.61
C MET A 224 15.95 -3.73 11.89
N PHE A 225 15.73 -3.26 13.12
CA PHE A 225 14.48 -2.61 13.52
C PHE A 225 14.21 -1.29 12.79
N MET A 226 15.21 -0.72 12.10
CA MET A 226 15.13 0.58 11.42
C MET A 226 14.97 0.48 9.90
N LEU A 227 15.23 -0.70 9.32
CA LEU A 227 15.34 -0.88 7.87
C LEU A 227 14.01 -0.62 7.16
N GLU A 228 12.92 -1.17 7.69
CA GLU A 228 11.57 -1.01 7.14
C GLU A 228 10.85 0.20 7.74
N SER A 229 11.02 0.40 9.05
CA SER A 229 10.22 1.32 9.87
C SER A 229 10.62 2.80 9.74
N ASN A 230 11.73 3.12 9.07
CA ASN A 230 12.21 4.49 8.90
C ASN A 230 11.12 5.38 8.29
N PRO A 231 10.64 6.42 9.00
CA PRO A 231 9.56 7.27 8.50
C PRO A 231 10.02 8.33 7.50
N GLY A 232 11.34 8.52 7.34
CA GLY A 232 11.96 9.52 6.46
C GLY A 232 11.52 9.43 5.00
N PRO A 233 11.62 8.26 4.32
CA PRO A 233 11.29 8.14 2.90
C PRO A 233 9.84 8.54 2.61
N GLY A 234 8.89 8.04 3.42
CA GLY A 234 7.47 8.36 3.29
C GLY A 234 7.17 9.84 3.55
N LEU A 235 7.81 10.46 4.55
CA LEU A 235 7.65 11.88 4.85
C LEU A 235 8.09 12.74 3.65
N GLY A 236 9.29 12.51 3.13
CA GLY A 236 9.81 13.26 1.98
C GLY A 236 8.90 13.15 0.75
N LEU A 237 8.42 11.93 0.49
CA LEU A 237 7.51 11.63 -0.62
C LEU A 237 6.17 12.38 -0.47
N LEU A 238 5.55 12.33 0.71
CA LEU A 238 4.28 13.01 0.96
C LEU A 238 4.41 14.53 0.85
N VAL A 239 5.51 15.12 1.34
CA VAL A 239 5.79 16.56 1.17
C VAL A 239 5.96 16.90 -0.31
N ALA A 240 6.61 16.05 -1.11
CA ALA A 240 6.72 16.25 -2.54
C ALA A 240 5.37 16.19 -3.25
N PHE A 241 4.48 15.28 -2.84
CA PHE A 241 3.10 15.22 -3.36
C PHE A 241 2.27 16.43 -2.95
N TRP A 242 2.43 16.93 -1.73
CA TRP A 242 1.73 18.14 -1.27
C TRP A 242 2.10 19.37 -2.12
N LEU A 243 3.38 19.55 -2.43
CA LEU A 243 3.87 20.73 -3.15
C LEU A 243 3.81 20.59 -4.69
N ALA A 244 4.17 19.43 -5.22
CA ALA A 244 4.36 19.19 -6.66
C ALA A 244 3.39 18.17 -7.27
N GLY A 245 2.64 17.41 -6.46
CA GLY A 245 1.74 16.37 -6.93
C GLY A 245 0.46 16.88 -7.62
N PRO A 246 -0.38 15.96 -8.15
CA PRO A 246 -1.67 16.30 -8.76
C PRO A 246 -2.60 16.99 -7.76
N LYS A 247 -3.38 17.99 -8.21
CA LYS A 247 -4.26 18.80 -7.33
C LYS A 247 -5.19 17.95 -6.46
N ILE A 248 -5.72 16.86 -7.01
CA ILE A 248 -6.63 15.95 -6.31
C ILE A 248 -6.00 15.27 -5.09
N LEU A 249 -4.68 15.05 -5.10
CA LEU A 249 -3.95 14.43 -3.99
C LEU A 249 -3.35 15.45 -3.02
N ARG A 250 -3.20 16.72 -3.42
CA ARG A 250 -2.65 17.76 -2.53
C ARG A 250 -3.51 18.00 -1.30
N GLY A 251 -4.84 17.86 -1.44
CA GLY A 251 -5.78 18.05 -0.33
C GLY A 251 -5.68 16.98 0.76
N SER A 252 -5.34 15.74 0.40
CA SER A 252 -5.18 14.64 1.36
C SER A 252 -3.76 14.52 1.93
N ALA A 253 -2.75 15.13 1.28
CA ALA A 253 -1.35 14.98 1.67
C ALA A 253 -1.03 15.47 3.10
N PRO A 254 -1.50 16.64 3.57
CA PRO A 254 -1.23 17.08 4.95
C PRO A 254 -1.75 16.11 6.02
N GLY A 255 -2.97 15.59 5.84
CA GLY A 255 -3.55 14.58 6.74
C GLY A 255 -2.73 13.29 6.72
N ALA A 256 -2.31 12.85 5.54
CA ALA A 256 -1.43 11.69 5.39
C ALA A 256 -0.06 11.89 6.04
N ILE A 257 0.53 13.10 6.00
CA ILE A 257 1.81 13.40 6.68
C ILE A 257 1.67 13.23 8.19
N VAL A 258 0.60 13.75 8.78
CA VAL A 258 0.34 13.64 10.22
C VAL A 258 0.19 12.17 10.62
N ILE A 259 -0.66 11.43 9.92
CA ILE A 259 -0.94 10.01 10.17
C ILE A 259 0.33 9.15 9.98
N HIS A 260 1.11 9.43 8.93
CA HIS A 260 2.36 8.72 8.63
C HIS A 260 3.44 9.01 9.65
N PHE A 261 3.86 10.28 9.76
CA PHE A 261 5.07 10.63 10.49
C PHE A 261 4.87 10.64 12.01
N LEU A 262 3.74 11.19 12.44
CA LEU A 262 3.42 11.31 13.87
C LEU A 262 2.59 10.13 14.37
N GLY A 263 1.73 9.56 13.53
CA GLY A 263 0.94 8.37 13.85
C GLY A 263 1.66 7.04 13.57
N GLY A 264 2.71 7.03 12.75
CA GLY A 264 3.50 5.83 12.44
C GLY A 264 2.85 4.85 11.48
N ILE A 265 1.89 5.32 10.69
CA ILE A 265 1.09 4.51 9.77
C ILE A 265 1.61 4.68 8.35
N HIS A 266 2.50 3.78 7.94
CA HIS A 266 3.23 3.88 6.67
C HIS A 266 2.31 3.59 5.47
N GLU A 267 1.28 2.78 5.66
CA GLU A 267 0.33 2.37 4.63
C GLU A 267 -0.40 3.56 3.99
N ILE A 268 -0.46 4.70 4.68
CA ILE A 268 -1.19 5.88 4.21
C ILE A 268 -0.53 6.55 2.99
N TYR A 269 0.78 6.36 2.79
CA TYR A 269 1.48 6.96 1.64
C TYR A 269 1.59 6.01 0.44
N PHE A 270 1.39 4.71 0.61
CA PHE A 270 1.53 3.73 -0.48
C PHE A 270 0.64 4.04 -1.70
N PRO A 271 -0.63 4.47 -1.55
CA PRO A 271 -1.48 4.80 -2.69
C PRO A 271 -0.91 5.93 -3.58
N TYR A 272 -0.15 6.86 -3.00
CA TYR A 272 0.51 7.93 -3.75
C TYR A 272 1.59 7.38 -4.68
N VAL A 273 2.33 6.36 -4.23
CA VAL A 273 3.35 5.69 -5.04
C VAL A 273 2.72 4.80 -6.09
N LEU A 274 1.66 4.06 -5.75
CA LEU A 274 0.95 3.21 -6.71
C LEU A 274 0.35 4.01 -7.86
N LEU A 275 -0.15 5.22 -7.60
CA LEU A 275 -0.63 6.11 -8.68
C LEU A 275 0.48 6.43 -9.68
N LYS A 276 1.71 6.56 -9.19
CA LYS A 276 2.85 6.97 -10.00
C LYS A 276 4.08 6.13 -9.68
N PRO A 277 4.13 4.87 -10.17
CA PRO A 277 5.07 3.86 -9.70
C PRO A 277 6.54 4.28 -9.75
N ILE A 278 6.93 5.11 -10.72
CA ILE A 278 8.30 5.63 -10.84
C ILE A 278 8.77 6.41 -9.59
N VAL A 279 7.85 6.96 -8.79
CA VAL A 279 8.18 7.64 -7.53
C VAL A 279 8.73 6.66 -6.48
N VAL A 280 8.60 5.34 -6.66
CA VAL A 280 9.26 4.34 -5.82
C VAL A 280 10.78 4.55 -5.72
N LEU A 281 11.40 5.11 -6.78
CA LEU A 281 12.83 5.44 -6.78
C LEU A 281 13.19 6.47 -5.69
N ALA A 282 12.26 7.36 -5.36
CA ALA A 282 12.44 8.31 -4.26
C ALA A 282 12.44 7.62 -2.90
N ALA A 283 11.53 6.66 -2.70
CA ALA A 283 11.50 5.84 -1.48
C ALA A 283 12.78 5.01 -1.35
N ILE A 284 13.23 4.36 -2.42
CA ILE A 284 14.49 3.59 -2.45
C ILE A 284 15.69 4.48 -2.11
N ALA A 285 15.83 5.64 -2.77
CA ALA A 285 16.96 6.55 -2.55
C ALA A 285 16.97 7.13 -1.12
N GLY A 286 15.80 7.54 -0.62
CA GLY A 286 15.65 7.99 0.75
C GLY A 286 15.94 6.88 1.76
N GLY A 287 15.41 5.67 1.54
CA GLY A 287 15.64 4.49 2.38
C GLY A 287 17.12 4.15 2.46
N ALA A 288 17.79 4.04 1.31
CA ALA A 288 19.21 3.72 1.23
C ALA A 288 20.07 4.78 1.94
N THR A 289 19.71 6.07 1.80
CA THR A 289 20.39 7.17 2.50
C THR A 289 20.22 7.07 4.01
N GLY A 290 19.01 6.75 4.48
CA GLY A 290 18.74 6.52 5.90
C GLY A 290 19.56 5.35 6.44
N VAL A 291 19.50 4.19 5.79
CA VAL A 291 20.25 2.99 6.18
C VAL A 291 21.76 3.24 6.18
N ALA A 292 22.30 3.92 5.17
CA ALA A 292 23.71 4.29 5.12
C ALA A 292 24.11 5.21 6.28
N THR A 293 23.25 6.19 6.62
CA THR A 293 23.48 7.08 7.76
C THR A 293 23.44 6.33 9.08
N PHE A 294 22.48 5.42 9.26
CA PHE A 294 22.36 4.61 10.47
C PHE A 294 23.58 3.71 10.66
N ALA A 295 24.02 3.05 9.58
CA ALA A 295 25.22 2.21 9.58
C ALA A 295 26.48 3.03 9.88
N ALA A 296 26.65 4.21 9.24
CA ALA A 296 27.82 5.07 9.44
C ALA A 296 27.89 5.68 10.85
N THR A 297 26.74 5.99 11.45
CA THR A 297 26.66 6.51 12.83
C THR A 297 26.62 5.40 13.88
N GLY A 298 26.51 4.14 13.45
CA GLY A 298 26.43 2.97 14.31
C GLY A 298 25.20 2.95 15.22
N VAL A 299 24.09 3.60 14.82
CA VAL A 299 22.86 3.65 15.62
C VAL A 299 21.93 2.48 15.34
N GLY A 300 21.04 2.19 16.28
CA GLY A 300 20.05 1.13 16.23
C GLY A 300 18.91 1.41 17.20
N LEU A 301 17.85 0.61 17.15
CA LEU A 301 16.76 0.64 18.13
C LEU A 301 16.84 -0.55 19.09
N VAL A 302 16.22 -0.45 20.26
CA VAL A 302 16.15 -1.56 21.23
C VAL A 302 15.10 -2.61 20.84
N ALA A 303 14.07 -2.21 20.09
CA ALA A 303 12.99 -3.07 19.60
C ALA A 303 12.33 -2.43 18.37
N THR A 304 11.50 -3.19 17.66
CA THR A 304 10.67 -2.67 16.56
C THR A 304 9.71 -1.59 17.07
N PRO A 305 9.72 -0.37 16.51
CA PRO A 305 8.77 0.67 16.88
C PRO A 305 7.37 0.31 16.39
N SER A 306 6.37 0.39 17.28
CA SER A 306 4.97 0.08 16.96
C SER A 306 3.99 1.08 17.61
N PRO A 307 3.24 1.85 16.80
CA PRO A 307 3.41 2.07 15.36
C PRO A 307 4.79 2.65 15.02
N GLY A 308 5.17 2.67 13.73
CA GLY A 308 6.45 3.21 13.26
C GLY A 308 6.56 4.74 13.28
N SER A 309 6.01 5.40 14.31
CA SER A 309 5.95 6.85 14.43
C SER A 309 7.29 7.42 14.86
N ILE A 310 7.53 8.71 14.62
CA ILE A 310 8.73 9.38 15.13
C ILE A 310 8.83 9.26 16.66
N PHE A 311 7.70 9.29 17.38
CA PHE A 311 7.68 9.17 18.84
C PHE A 311 8.11 7.77 19.30
N ALA A 312 7.58 6.72 18.68
CA ALA A 312 7.98 5.34 18.96
C ALA A 312 9.45 5.12 18.59
N TYR A 313 9.91 5.69 17.47
CA TYR A 313 11.30 5.67 17.06
C TYR A 313 12.21 6.27 18.13
N MET A 314 11.87 7.45 18.65
CA MET A 314 12.63 8.11 19.71
C MET A 314 12.59 7.32 21.00
N ALA A 315 11.43 6.79 21.40
CA ALA A 315 11.28 5.98 22.60
C ALA A 315 12.12 4.68 22.54
N MET A 316 12.23 4.07 21.36
CA MET A 316 13.03 2.86 21.14
C MET A 316 14.50 3.17 20.84
N THR A 317 14.91 4.44 20.78
CA THR A 317 16.30 4.82 20.55
C THR A 317 17.09 4.80 21.86
N PRO A 318 18.20 4.05 21.96
CA PRO A 318 19.04 4.07 23.16
C PRO A 318 19.58 5.48 23.45
N PRO A 319 19.83 5.82 24.73
CA PRO A 319 20.51 7.06 25.11
C PRO A 319 21.80 7.28 24.30
N GLY A 320 22.06 8.52 23.89
CA GLY A 320 23.23 8.90 23.07
C GLY A 320 23.13 8.60 21.57
N ASN A 321 22.14 7.82 21.11
CA ASN A 321 22.00 7.46 19.68
C ASN A 321 21.07 8.41 18.91
N HIS A 322 20.38 9.33 19.61
CA HIS A 322 19.30 10.15 19.07
C HIS A 322 19.73 11.04 17.91
N PHE A 323 20.93 11.60 17.98
CA PHE A 323 21.45 12.45 16.91
C PHE A 323 21.59 11.69 15.58
N GLY A 324 22.22 10.50 15.60
CA GLY A 324 22.39 9.68 14.39
C GLY A 324 21.05 9.20 13.82
N VAL A 325 20.10 8.86 14.70
CA VAL A 325 18.74 8.47 14.29
C VAL A 325 18.01 9.65 13.62
N LEU A 326 17.97 10.82 14.26
CA LEU A 326 17.30 12.00 13.70
C LEU A 326 17.96 12.47 12.41
N LEU A 327 19.30 12.42 12.33
CA LEU A 327 20.04 12.74 11.12
C LEU A 327 19.67 11.80 9.97
N GLY A 328 19.63 10.48 10.21
CA GLY A 328 19.25 9.52 9.17
C GLY A 328 17.81 9.69 8.70
N ILE A 329 16.87 9.98 9.60
CA ILE A 329 15.47 10.28 9.23
C ILE A 329 15.40 11.56 8.39
N ALA A 330 16.09 12.63 8.81
CA ALA A 330 16.09 13.91 8.11
C ALA A 330 16.70 13.81 6.71
N LEU A 331 17.87 13.17 6.58
CA LEU A 331 18.52 12.96 5.28
C LEU A 331 17.69 12.06 4.36
N SER A 332 17.09 11.02 4.92
CA SER A 332 16.17 10.12 4.20
C SER A 332 14.96 10.88 3.64
N ALA A 333 14.35 11.75 4.45
CA ALA A 333 13.26 12.62 4.02
C ALA A 333 13.70 13.64 2.97
N ALA A 334 14.85 14.28 3.15
CA ALA A 334 15.38 15.25 2.20
C ALA A 334 15.65 14.62 0.82
N VAL A 335 16.32 13.48 0.78
CA VAL A 335 16.62 12.77 -0.47
C VAL A 335 15.34 12.28 -1.15
N SER A 336 14.43 11.65 -0.39
CA SER A 336 13.14 11.21 -0.93
C SER A 336 12.33 12.40 -1.48
N PHE A 337 12.27 13.52 -0.75
CA PHE A 337 11.60 14.74 -1.21
C PHE A 337 12.19 15.24 -2.52
N VAL A 338 13.50 15.42 -2.60
CA VAL A 338 14.18 15.94 -3.80
C VAL A 338 13.90 15.06 -5.01
N VAL A 339 14.10 13.75 -4.88
CA VAL A 339 13.89 12.79 -5.98
C VAL A 339 12.42 12.78 -6.40
N ALA A 340 11.48 12.67 -5.45
CA ALA A 340 10.05 12.68 -5.75
C ALA A 340 9.59 13.99 -6.38
N PHE A 341 10.07 15.14 -5.88
CA PHE A 341 9.72 16.46 -6.39
C PHE A 341 10.11 16.62 -7.86
N PHE A 342 11.34 16.25 -8.22
CA PHE A 342 11.79 16.31 -9.61
C PHE A 342 11.05 15.32 -10.50
N ILE A 343 10.83 14.09 -10.04
CA ILE A 343 10.03 13.09 -10.77
C ILE A 343 8.61 13.59 -11.02
N LEU A 344 7.96 14.22 -10.03
CA LEU A 344 6.60 14.75 -10.15
C LEU A 344 6.55 15.95 -11.12
N LYS A 345 7.53 16.86 -11.02
CA LYS A 345 7.61 18.03 -11.90
C LYS A 345 7.87 17.64 -13.36
N ALA A 346 8.78 16.70 -13.59
CA ALA A 346 9.15 16.25 -14.94
C ALA A 346 7.99 15.54 -15.67
N THR A 347 7.17 14.79 -14.95
CA THR A 347 6.03 14.07 -15.53
C THR A 347 4.76 14.90 -15.66
N ARG A 348 4.62 15.97 -14.87
CA ARG A 348 3.45 16.86 -14.95
C ARG A 348 3.27 17.46 -16.33
N ALA A 349 4.38 17.69 -17.05
CA ALA A 349 4.39 18.15 -18.43
C ALA A 349 3.69 17.19 -19.42
N GLY A 350 3.51 15.91 -19.08
CA GLY A 350 2.79 14.94 -19.91
C GLY A 350 1.28 14.87 -19.63
N ASP A 351 0.87 15.03 -18.37
CA ASP A 351 -0.54 14.90 -17.96
C ASP A 351 -1.38 16.15 -18.31
N ASP A 352 -0.77 17.34 -18.30
CA ASP A 352 -1.46 18.61 -18.64
C ASP A 352 -1.97 18.63 -20.10
N ALA A 353 -1.34 17.89 -21.03
CA ALA A 353 -1.79 17.79 -22.42
C ALA A 353 -3.11 16.99 -22.55
N ALA A 354 -3.24 15.89 -21.81
CA ALA A 354 -4.44 15.06 -21.79
C ALA A 354 -5.62 15.76 -21.07
N ASP A 355 -5.32 16.50 -19.98
CA ASP A 355 -6.33 17.27 -19.24
C ASP A 355 -6.86 18.48 -20.02
N LEU A 356 -6.02 19.12 -20.84
CA LEU A 356 -6.42 20.22 -21.72
C LEU A 356 -7.35 19.76 -22.84
N ASP A 357 -7.10 18.59 -23.44
CA ASP A 357 -7.96 18.05 -24.49
C ASP A 357 -9.28 17.49 -23.95
N ALA A 358 -9.26 16.85 -22.77
CA ALA A 358 -10.48 16.45 -22.06
C ALA A 358 -11.33 17.66 -21.63
N SER A 359 -10.69 18.76 -21.19
CA SER A 359 -11.39 19.99 -20.82
C SER A 359 -11.98 20.73 -22.03
N LYS A 360 -11.29 20.72 -23.18
CA LYS A 360 -11.81 21.25 -24.44
C LYS A 360 -12.99 20.41 -24.96
N ALA A 361 -12.91 19.08 -24.88
CA ALA A 361 -14.00 18.20 -25.27
C ALA A 361 -15.25 18.41 -24.40
N LYS A 362 -15.08 18.57 -23.08
CA LYS A 362 -16.17 18.84 -22.14
C LYS A 362 -16.79 20.23 -22.32
N SER A 363 -15.97 21.25 -22.61
CA SER A 363 -16.45 22.60 -22.95
C SER A 363 -17.21 22.62 -24.29
N LYS A 364 -16.80 21.78 -25.25
CA LYS A 364 -17.48 21.65 -26.54
C LYS A 364 -18.83 20.94 -26.39
N ALA A 365 -18.90 19.85 -25.62
CA ALA A 365 -20.14 19.14 -25.32
C ALA A 365 -21.16 20.01 -24.56
N MET A 366 -20.70 20.83 -23.61
CA MET A 366 -21.55 21.80 -22.89
C MET A 366 -22.09 22.93 -23.77
N LYS A 367 -21.48 23.17 -24.94
CA LYS A 367 -21.92 24.17 -25.92
C LYS A 367 -22.85 23.60 -26.98
N THR A 368 -22.82 22.30 -27.23
CA THR A 368 -23.64 21.65 -28.26
C THR A 368 -24.92 21.02 -27.74
N GLY A 369 -25.16 21.00 -26.42
CA GLY A 369 -26.47 20.68 -25.85
C GLY A 369 -26.91 19.21 -25.95
N ASP A 370 -26.03 18.29 -26.36
CA ASP A 370 -26.34 16.86 -26.38
C ASP A 370 -25.80 16.18 -25.11
N ALA A 371 -26.66 16.11 -24.09
CA ALA A 371 -26.56 15.11 -23.05
C ALA A 371 -27.63 14.04 -23.32
N ALA A 372 -27.21 12.95 -23.96
CA ALA A 372 -27.94 11.68 -24.00
C ALA A 372 -27.15 10.64 -23.21
#